data_AF-A0A7H8IHH5-F1
#
_entry.id   AF-A0A7H8IHH5-F1
#
_cell.length_a   1.000
_cell.length_b   1.000
_cell.length_c   1.000
_cell.angle_alpha   90.00
_cell.angle_beta   90.00
_cell.angle_gamma   90.00
#
_symmetry.space_group_name_H-M   'P 1'
#
loop_
_entity.id
_entity.type
_entity.pdbx_description
1 polymer ?
#
loop_
_entity_poly.entity_id
_entity_poly.type
_entity_poly.pdbx_seq_one_letter_code
_entity_poly.pdbx_strand_id
1 'polypeptide(L)'
;MTRHDEAAGLSGQDQVTLRSPAELADALPYVLGFHPDDSIVMIALHGPRGRFGGRLRLGIPGTPEEWPEVCDQLAECLITSSQRRGERPDGIVLFLCQDPAEGESGLDAMERLRPLAQRLRIACGAMEVPVYEALCLSGGRFWSYVCPDQRCCPPEGVPLALPGTSVMAAAATFAGVHVRGSLREMEARLAPLVGPRADAQERALDVAAGGLVPRILERTDSATVRAETLVLVGQMLDRLRAAPTATDLCAADLRDDGLLGDEETAAVIIGLQDRVTRDWAARWMEGPDTEAALRLWRALARRCVGSYQEHAAAPLTLAGWVAWAGGDEPAARVALSGALKADPEYLFAKLLHQACNEGLNPELLRRCLRQGGVDRAVHAAVQEELVRAGAAEPVGPGEAVEAVEAVGTADSVGTADSVETAVTTEAEQDEKRFEQQVDRADEGEQQKRRATDGRTGSGGPAAASAPGGRRRPEGRPRTRRRTGGRGTRSRR
;
A
#
# COMPACT_ATOMS: atom_id res chain seq x y z
N MET A 1 -14.04 -31.66 -19.45
CA MET A 1 -14.14 -30.70 -18.34
C MET A 1 -13.29 -29.50 -18.70
N THR A 2 -13.94 -28.49 -19.24
CA THR A 2 -13.38 -27.23 -19.74
C THR A 2 -12.89 -26.39 -18.56
N ARG A 3 -11.58 -26.13 -18.51
CA ARG A 3 -10.96 -25.16 -17.59
C ARG A 3 -11.13 -23.76 -18.18
N HIS A 4 -11.96 -22.94 -17.54
CA HIS A 4 -12.00 -21.51 -17.75
C HIS A 4 -11.09 -20.86 -16.72
N ASP A 5 -9.87 -20.49 -17.13
CA ASP A 5 -9.09 -19.45 -16.45
C ASP A 5 -9.63 -18.11 -16.96
N GLU A 6 -10.69 -17.61 -16.31
CA GLU A 6 -11.05 -16.19 -16.39
C GLU A 6 -10.22 -15.45 -15.34
N ALA A 7 -9.04 -14.99 -15.76
CA ALA A 7 -8.60 -13.66 -15.31
C ALA A 7 -9.79 -12.71 -15.48
N ALA A 8 -9.97 -11.73 -14.59
CA ALA A 8 -10.99 -10.68 -14.72
C ALA A 8 -10.74 -9.82 -15.98
N GLY A 9 -10.98 -10.43 -17.13
CA GLY A 9 -10.85 -9.92 -18.47
C GLY A 9 -12.22 -10.01 -19.10
N LEU A 10 -12.60 -8.94 -19.79
CA LEU A 10 -13.80 -8.84 -20.59
C LEU A 10 -14.03 -10.15 -21.36
N SER A 11 -15.11 -10.87 -21.05
CA SER A 11 -15.53 -12.04 -21.81
C SER A 11 -15.57 -11.68 -23.30
N GLY A 12 -15.27 -12.63 -24.19
CA GLY A 12 -14.95 -12.39 -25.61
C GLY A 12 -16.00 -11.66 -26.47
N GLN A 13 -17.10 -11.16 -25.88
CA GLN A 13 -18.13 -10.34 -26.53
C GLN A 13 -17.96 -8.82 -26.30
N ASP A 14 -17.15 -8.36 -25.34
CA ASP A 14 -16.94 -6.92 -25.08
C ASP A 14 -15.52 -6.47 -25.44
N GLN A 15 -15.19 -6.51 -26.73
CA GLN A 15 -13.92 -5.98 -27.23
C GLN A 15 -14.02 -4.45 -27.46
N VAL A 16 -13.40 -3.68 -26.57
CA VAL A 16 -13.20 -2.24 -26.81
C VAL A 16 -12.03 -2.06 -27.77
N THR A 17 -12.29 -1.44 -28.92
CA THR A 17 -11.24 -1.10 -29.90
C THR A 17 -10.84 0.36 -29.74
N LEU A 18 -9.56 0.61 -29.44
CA LEU A 18 -8.99 1.95 -29.33
C LEU A 18 -8.39 2.34 -30.69
N ARG A 19 -8.83 3.47 -31.25
CA ARG A 19 -8.52 3.92 -32.62
C ARG A 19 -7.73 5.21 -32.69
N SER A 20 -7.56 5.90 -31.56
CA SER A 20 -6.88 7.19 -31.51
C SER A 20 -5.93 7.29 -30.32
N PRO A 21 -4.91 8.18 -30.39
CA PRO A 21 -4.05 8.48 -29.25
C PRO A 21 -4.83 8.95 -28.02
N ALA A 22 -5.91 9.70 -28.22
CA ALA A 22 -6.79 10.16 -27.15
C ALA A 22 -7.48 8.97 -26.44
N GLU A 23 -7.98 8.00 -27.20
CA GLU A 23 -8.57 6.78 -26.65
C GLU A 23 -7.53 5.92 -25.92
N LEU A 24 -6.29 5.85 -26.41
CA LEU A 24 -5.19 5.16 -25.72
C LEU A 24 -4.85 5.82 -24.38
N ALA A 25 -4.71 7.14 -24.38
CA ALA A 25 -4.42 7.95 -23.19
C ALA A 25 -5.50 7.77 -22.12
N ASP A 26 -6.76 7.84 -22.52
CA ASP A 26 -7.90 7.73 -21.63
C ASP A 26 -8.16 6.29 -21.15
N ALA A 27 -7.79 5.27 -21.96
CA ALA A 27 -7.93 3.88 -21.55
C ALA A 27 -6.89 3.43 -20.52
N LEU A 28 -5.74 4.11 -20.43
CA LEU A 28 -4.60 3.68 -19.63
C LEU A 28 -4.94 3.39 -18.16
N PRO A 29 -5.69 4.25 -17.43
CA PRO A 29 -6.00 3.98 -16.02
C PRO A 29 -6.84 2.73 -15.83
N TYR A 30 -7.76 2.45 -16.75
CA TYR A 30 -8.61 1.26 -16.71
C TYR A 30 -7.84 -0.02 -17.03
N VAL A 31 -6.81 0.08 -17.87
CA VAL A 31 -5.90 -1.03 -18.17
C VAL A 31 -4.97 -1.34 -16.99
N LEU A 32 -4.64 -0.35 -16.16
CA LEU A 32 -3.79 -0.51 -14.99
C LEU A 32 -4.55 -0.76 -13.69
N GLY A 33 -5.82 -0.34 -13.61
CA GLY A 33 -6.63 -0.33 -12.38
C GLY A 33 -6.37 0.88 -11.46
N PHE A 34 -5.51 1.80 -11.87
CA PHE A 34 -5.18 3.04 -11.13
C PHE A 34 -4.70 4.12 -12.10
N HIS A 35 -4.67 5.38 -11.65
CA HIS A 35 -4.08 6.46 -12.45
C HIS A 35 -2.55 6.44 -12.32
N PRO A 36 -1.80 6.17 -13.40
CA PRO A 36 -0.34 6.20 -13.34
C PRO A 36 0.17 7.63 -13.27
N ASP A 37 1.12 7.84 -12.38
CA ASP A 37 1.86 9.08 -12.18
C ASP A 37 3.33 8.74 -11.90
N ASP A 38 4.24 9.66 -12.24
CA ASP A 38 5.69 9.48 -12.22
C ASP A 38 6.15 8.11 -12.76
N SER A 39 5.56 7.67 -13.89
CA SER A 39 5.67 6.29 -14.39
C SER A 39 5.93 6.18 -15.89
N ILE A 40 6.79 5.23 -16.27
CA ILE A 40 6.94 4.67 -17.62
C ILE A 40 6.01 3.46 -17.70
N VAL A 41 5.15 3.40 -18.73
CA VAL A 41 4.29 2.25 -18.99
C VAL A 41 4.47 1.80 -20.43
N MET A 42 4.76 0.51 -20.63
CA MET A 42 4.91 -0.11 -21.93
C MET A 42 3.89 -1.24 -22.07
N ILE A 43 3.15 -1.23 -23.18
CA ILE A 43 2.13 -2.24 -23.49
C ILE A 43 2.51 -2.89 -24.82
N ALA A 44 2.73 -4.20 -24.77
CA ALA A 44 2.98 -5.02 -25.95
C ALA A 44 1.68 -5.28 -26.72
N LEU A 45 1.74 -5.19 -28.05
CA LEU A 45 0.64 -5.41 -28.97
C LEU A 45 0.88 -6.70 -29.76
N HIS A 46 -0.17 -7.52 -29.91
CA HIS A 46 -0.10 -8.81 -30.60
C HIS A 46 -1.24 -9.01 -31.60
N GLY A 47 -0.93 -9.68 -32.70
CA GLY A 47 -1.81 -10.02 -33.79
C GLY A 47 -2.21 -8.83 -34.67
N PRO A 48 -2.95 -9.09 -35.76
CA PRO A 48 -3.28 -8.09 -36.78
C PRO A 48 -4.22 -6.98 -36.30
N ARG A 49 -4.83 -7.14 -35.12
CA ARG A 49 -5.71 -6.14 -34.49
C ARG A 49 -5.03 -5.39 -33.35
N GLY A 50 -3.74 -5.63 -33.08
CA GLY A 50 -2.99 -4.97 -32.02
C GLY A 50 -3.60 -5.21 -30.63
N ARG A 51 -3.87 -6.47 -30.28
CA ARG A 51 -4.43 -6.81 -28.97
C ARG A 51 -3.41 -6.53 -27.88
N PHE A 52 -3.84 -5.88 -26.81
CA PHE A 52 -2.98 -5.64 -25.64
C PHE A 52 -2.56 -6.98 -25.04
N GLY A 53 -1.26 -7.18 -24.88
CA GLY A 53 -0.65 -8.35 -24.26
C GLY A 53 0.11 -7.99 -23.00
N GLY A 54 1.39 -8.38 -22.94
CA GLY A 54 2.29 -8.06 -21.83
C GLY A 54 2.34 -6.57 -21.51
N ARG A 55 2.40 -6.24 -20.23
CA ARG A 55 2.48 -4.87 -19.71
C ARG A 55 3.67 -4.77 -18.78
N LEU A 56 4.37 -3.66 -18.84
CA LEU A 56 5.45 -3.35 -17.93
C LEU A 56 5.31 -1.91 -17.46
N ARG A 57 5.52 -1.69 -16.16
CA ARG A 57 5.47 -0.37 -15.53
C ARG A 57 6.69 -0.19 -14.63
N LEU A 58 7.33 0.97 -14.72
CA LEU A 58 8.43 1.39 -13.86
C LEU A 58 8.21 2.85 -13.44
N GLY A 59 8.67 3.24 -12.26
CA GLY A 59 8.78 4.66 -11.92
C GLY A 59 9.80 5.36 -12.84
N ILE A 60 9.59 6.63 -13.17
CA ILE A 60 10.56 7.40 -13.96
C ILE A 60 11.81 7.62 -13.10
N PRO A 61 13.02 7.17 -13.52
CA PRO A 61 14.24 7.41 -12.75
C PRO A 61 14.52 8.91 -12.63
N GLY A 62 14.81 9.37 -11.40
CA GLY A 62 15.05 10.79 -11.11
C GLY A 62 16.35 11.32 -11.71
N THR A 63 17.29 10.42 -12.03
CA THR A 63 18.64 10.68 -12.54
C THR A 63 18.71 10.40 -14.04
N PRO A 64 18.83 11.43 -14.91
CA PRO A 64 18.87 11.26 -16.37
C PRO A 64 20.02 10.40 -16.89
N GLU A 65 21.08 10.23 -16.10
CA GLU A 65 22.25 9.40 -16.38
C GLU A 65 21.91 7.90 -16.38
N GLU A 66 20.91 7.47 -15.60
CA GLU A 66 20.48 6.07 -15.50
C GLU A 66 19.54 5.66 -16.64
N TRP A 67 18.94 6.64 -17.32
CA TRP A 67 17.94 6.40 -18.36
C TRP A 67 18.39 5.44 -19.47
N PRO A 68 19.63 5.48 -20.01
CA PRO A 68 20.04 4.55 -21.06
C PRO A 68 19.93 3.08 -20.63
N GLU A 69 20.53 2.74 -19.50
CA GLU A 69 20.54 1.37 -18.98
C GLU A 69 19.12 0.90 -18.64
N VAL A 70 18.32 1.75 -17.99
CA VAL A 70 16.92 1.45 -17.68
C VAL A 70 16.11 1.21 -18.96
N CYS A 71 16.28 2.03 -20.00
CA CYS A 71 15.53 1.88 -21.26
C CYS A 71 15.82 0.53 -21.93
N ASP A 72 17.09 0.14 -21.98
CA ASP A 72 17.52 -1.12 -22.59
C ASP A 72 16.96 -2.32 -21.81
N GLN A 73 17.06 -2.31 -20.49
CA GLN A 73 16.51 -3.35 -19.62
C GLN A 73 14.98 -3.46 -19.73
N LEU A 74 14.26 -2.33 -19.80
CA LEU A 74 12.80 -2.35 -19.92
C LEU A 74 12.34 -2.93 -21.26
N ALA A 75 13.00 -2.54 -22.36
CA ALA A 75 12.71 -3.08 -23.68
C ALA A 75 12.98 -4.59 -23.73
N GLU A 76 14.15 -5.01 -23.23
CA GLU A 76 14.53 -6.42 -23.16
C GLU A 76 13.55 -7.24 -22.33
N CYS A 77 13.20 -6.76 -21.13
CA CYS A 77 12.29 -7.43 -20.22
C CYS A 77 10.91 -7.65 -20.86
N LEU A 78 10.30 -6.61 -21.44
CA LEU A 78 8.97 -6.72 -22.03
C LEU A 78 8.95 -7.65 -23.26
N ILE A 79 9.94 -7.53 -24.14
CA ILE A 79 9.97 -8.30 -25.38
C ILE A 79 10.30 -9.76 -25.10
N THR A 80 11.31 -10.03 -24.27
CA THR A 80 11.70 -11.40 -23.88
C THR A 80 10.58 -12.08 -23.10
N SER A 81 9.92 -11.38 -22.16
CA SER A 81 8.80 -11.96 -21.41
C SER A 81 7.55 -12.21 -22.25
N SER A 82 7.33 -11.41 -23.30
CA SER A 82 6.27 -11.67 -24.28
C SER A 82 6.57 -12.92 -25.11
N GLN A 83 7.80 -13.08 -25.60
CA GLN A 83 8.24 -14.26 -26.35
C GLN A 83 8.14 -15.56 -25.52
N ARG A 84 8.47 -15.52 -24.23
CA ARG A 84 8.32 -16.71 -23.36
C ARG A 84 6.86 -17.14 -23.20
N ARG A 85 5.92 -16.21 -23.30
CA ARG A 85 4.47 -16.44 -23.12
C ARG A 85 3.72 -16.67 -24.44
N GLY A 86 4.41 -16.62 -25.57
CA GLY A 86 3.79 -16.76 -26.89
C GLY A 86 4.69 -16.22 -27.99
N GLU A 87 4.15 -15.29 -28.78
CA GLU A 87 4.87 -14.69 -29.90
C GLU A 87 5.58 -13.40 -29.47
N ARG A 88 6.57 -13.01 -30.28
CA ARG A 88 7.19 -11.70 -30.18
C ARG A 88 6.13 -10.62 -30.44
N PRO A 89 6.13 -9.49 -29.70
CA PRO A 89 5.16 -8.43 -29.94
C PRO A 89 5.34 -7.80 -31.32
N ASP A 90 4.22 -7.55 -32.00
CA ASP A 90 4.17 -6.87 -33.29
C ASP A 90 4.44 -5.36 -33.16
N GLY A 91 4.32 -4.83 -31.94
CA GLY A 91 4.70 -3.47 -31.60
C GLY A 91 4.40 -3.13 -30.16
N ILE A 92 4.75 -1.91 -29.77
CA ILE A 92 4.62 -1.40 -28.40
C ILE A 92 3.89 -0.04 -28.42
N VAL A 93 3.04 0.18 -27.41
CA VAL A 93 2.55 1.51 -27.03
C VAL A 93 3.25 1.94 -25.75
N LEU A 94 3.83 3.14 -25.78
CA LEU A 94 4.56 3.74 -24.66
C LEU A 94 3.75 4.89 -24.06
N PHE A 95 3.72 4.97 -22.73
CA PHE A 95 3.18 6.10 -21.98
C PHE A 95 4.21 6.57 -20.96
N LEU A 96 4.42 7.88 -20.91
CA LEU A 96 5.19 8.57 -19.88
C LEU A 96 4.23 9.45 -19.10
N CYS A 97 3.98 9.11 -17.84
CA CYS A 97 2.99 9.77 -17.01
C CYS A 97 3.73 10.56 -15.93
N GLN A 98 3.64 11.88 -15.96
CA GLN A 98 4.26 12.73 -14.95
C GLN A 98 3.58 14.08 -14.94
N ASP A 99 3.03 14.46 -13.78
CA ASP A 99 2.48 15.80 -13.61
C ASP A 99 3.59 16.84 -13.49
N PRO A 100 3.33 18.08 -13.91
CA PRO A 100 4.33 19.15 -13.84
C PRO A 100 4.68 19.46 -12.38
N ALA A 101 5.94 19.83 -12.12
CA ALA A 101 6.33 20.33 -10.81
C ALA A 101 5.67 21.69 -10.52
N GLU A 102 5.77 22.15 -9.27
CA GLU A 102 5.17 23.43 -8.88
C GLU A 102 5.78 24.60 -9.69
N GLY A 103 4.94 25.28 -10.48
CA GLY A 103 5.36 26.35 -11.38
C GLY A 103 5.74 25.91 -12.80
N GLU A 104 5.75 24.61 -13.09
CA GLU A 104 5.94 24.07 -14.45
C GLU A 104 4.60 23.90 -15.18
N SER A 105 4.66 23.92 -16.50
CA SER A 105 3.54 23.51 -17.36
C SER A 105 3.69 22.04 -17.78
N GLY A 106 2.59 21.40 -18.20
CA GLY A 106 2.67 20.04 -18.76
C GLY A 106 3.53 19.94 -20.02
N LEU A 107 3.71 21.05 -20.75
CA LEU A 107 4.64 21.13 -21.87
C LEU A 107 6.10 20.99 -21.41
N ASP A 108 6.46 21.61 -20.28
CA ASP A 108 7.80 21.52 -19.71
C ASP A 108 8.13 20.09 -19.29
N ALA A 109 7.16 19.40 -18.68
CA ALA A 109 7.28 17.98 -18.36
C ALA A 109 7.46 17.12 -19.63
N MET A 110 6.70 17.39 -20.69
CA MET A 110 6.83 16.69 -21.97
C MET A 110 8.21 16.91 -22.62
N GLU A 111 8.71 18.14 -22.67
CA GLU A 111 10.03 18.43 -23.22
C GLU A 111 11.16 17.78 -22.39
N ARG A 112 11.03 17.78 -21.07
CA ARG A 112 11.98 17.11 -20.17
C ARG A 112 12.03 15.60 -20.39
N LEU A 113 10.89 14.98 -20.69
CA LEU A 113 10.77 13.53 -20.92
C LEU A 113 11.03 13.11 -22.37
N ARG A 114 11.16 14.05 -23.31
CA ARG A 114 11.46 13.79 -24.72
C ARG A 114 12.70 12.90 -24.94
N PRO A 115 13.85 13.10 -24.26
CA PRO A 115 15.01 12.25 -24.44
C PRO A 115 14.76 10.81 -23.97
N LEU A 116 13.99 10.63 -22.89
CA LEU A 116 13.60 9.33 -22.37
C LEU A 116 12.71 8.58 -23.38
N ALA A 117 11.68 9.26 -23.90
CA ALA A 117 10.80 8.69 -24.93
C ALA A 117 11.59 8.24 -26.17
N GLN A 118 12.54 9.07 -26.63
CA GLN A 118 13.38 8.75 -27.78
C GLN A 118 14.28 7.53 -27.51
N ARG A 119 14.88 7.43 -26.32
CA ARG A 119 15.72 6.29 -25.94
C ARG A 119 14.94 4.98 -25.89
N LEU A 120 13.77 4.96 -25.26
CA LEU A 120 12.90 3.77 -25.24
C LEU A 120 12.52 3.30 -26.64
N ARG A 121 12.23 4.24 -27.55
CA ARG A 121 11.95 3.92 -28.96
C ARG A 121 13.15 3.31 -29.67
N ILE A 122 14.34 3.84 -29.43
CA ILE A 122 15.58 3.29 -29.99
C ILE A 122 15.86 1.89 -29.42
N ALA A 123 15.73 1.69 -28.10
CA ALA A 123 15.93 0.40 -27.45
C ALA A 123 14.98 -0.67 -27.98
N CYS A 124 13.68 -0.36 -28.11
CA CYS A 124 12.69 -1.26 -28.73
C CYS A 124 13.04 -1.55 -30.20
N GLY A 125 13.45 -0.53 -30.95
CA GLY A 125 13.85 -0.64 -32.36
C GLY A 125 15.13 -1.44 -32.58
N ALA A 126 16.08 -1.41 -31.65
CA ALA A 126 17.29 -2.24 -31.67
C ALA A 126 16.95 -3.73 -31.52
N MET A 127 15.85 -4.03 -30.85
CA MET A 127 15.25 -5.35 -30.77
C MET A 127 14.20 -5.59 -31.86
N GLU A 128 14.20 -4.77 -32.92
CA GLU A 128 13.32 -4.82 -34.09
C GLU A 128 11.81 -4.72 -33.80
N VAL A 129 11.40 -4.26 -32.61
CA VAL A 129 9.97 -4.09 -32.26
C VAL A 129 9.58 -2.62 -32.40
N PRO A 130 8.68 -2.26 -33.32
CA PRO A 130 8.31 -0.86 -33.52
C PRO A 130 7.47 -0.33 -32.35
N VAL A 131 7.71 0.91 -31.96
CA VAL A 131 6.82 1.66 -31.06
C VAL A 131 5.82 2.41 -31.94
N TYR A 132 4.56 1.95 -31.95
CA TYR A 132 3.51 2.55 -32.78
C TYR A 132 3.05 3.91 -32.24
N GLU A 133 3.06 4.07 -30.93
CA GLU A 133 2.68 5.32 -30.28
C GLU A 133 3.48 5.50 -28.98
N ALA A 134 3.86 6.75 -28.70
CA ALA A 134 4.54 7.15 -27.48
C ALA A 134 3.90 8.44 -26.96
N LEU A 135 3.16 8.35 -25.85
CA LEU A 135 2.40 9.45 -25.27
C LEU A 135 3.06 10.01 -24.02
N CYS A 136 3.01 11.32 -23.85
CA CYS A 136 3.23 12.00 -22.58
C CYS A 136 1.87 12.36 -21.98
N LEU A 137 1.62 11.99 -20.72
CA LEU A 137 0.45 12.34 -19.93
C LEU A 137 0.89 13.26 -18.79
N SER A 138 0.44 14.51 -18.82
CA SER A 138 0.88 15.53 -17.85
C SER A 138 -0.16 16.64 -17.68
N GLY A 139 -0.50 16.98 -16.44
CA GLY A 139 -1.36 18.14 -16.14
C GLY A 139 -2.76 18.05 -16.77
N GLY A 140 -3.32 16.84 -16.84
CA GLY A 140 -4.63 16.59 -17.46
C GLY A 140 -4.64 16.69 -18.99
N ARG A 141 -3.48 16.66 -19.63
CA ARG A 141 -3.31 16.72 -21.08
C ARG A 141 -2.41 15.61 -21.58
N PHE A 142 -2.48 15.36 -22.89
CA PHE A 142 -1.55 14.45 -23.55
C PHE A 142 -0.89 15.06 -24.79
N TRP A 143 0.29 14.52 -25.10
CA TRP A 143 1.07 14.79 -26.31
C TRP A 143 1.56 13.46 -26.89
N SER A 144 1.70 13.37 -28.21
CA SER A 144 2.39 12.26 -28.87
C SER A 144 3.80 12.68 -29.27
N TYR A 145 4.79 11.83 -28.98
CA TYR A 145 6.17 11.98 -29.46
C TYR A 145 6.37 11.44 -30.89
N VAL A 146 5.34 10.81 -31.47
CA VAL A 146 5.42 10.16 -32.79
C VAL A 146 4.60 10.92 -33.84
N CYS A 147 3.49 11.54 -33.45
CA CYS A 147 2.62 12.29 -34.36
C CYS A 147 3.21 13.68 -34.69
N PRO A 148 3.55 13.96 -35.96
CA PRO A 148 4.04 15.29 -36.36
C PRO A 148 2.91 16.28 -36.68
N ASP A 149 1.65 15.84 -36.71
CA ASP A 149 0.51 16.67 -37.10
C ASP A 149 0.08 17.59 -35.94
N GLN A 150 0.30 18.90 -36.10
CA GLN A 150 -0.08 19.92 -35.12
C GLN A 150 -1.60 20.06 -34.93
N ARG A 151 -2.42 19.57 -35.87
CA ARG A 151 -3.89 19.54 -35.70
C ARG A 151 -4.31 18.41 -34.78
N CYS A 152 -3.60 17.28 -34.83
CA CYS A 152 -3.83 16.14 -33.97
C CYS A 152 -3.16 16.31 -32.60
N CYS A 153 -1.95 16.89 -32.58
CA CYS A 153 -1.13 17.12 -31.39
C CYS A 153 -0.65 18.57 -31.36
N PRO A 154 -1.51 19.52 -30.91
CA PRO A 154 -1.12 20.91 -30.74
C PRO A 154 -0.05 21.06 -29.65
N PRO A 155 0.80 22.10 -29.71
CA PRO A 155 1.87 22.30 -28.73
C PRO A 155 1.32 22.49 -27.30
N GLU A 156 0.12 23.05 -27.14
CA GLU A 156 -0.52 23.21 -25.83
C GLU A 156 -1.02 21.89 -25.23
N GLY A 157 -0.98 20.79 -25.98
CA GLY A 157 -1.46 19.47 -25.57
C GLY A 157 -2.97 19.32 -25.69
N VAL A 158 -3.41 18.09 -25.96
CA VAL A 158 -4.83 17.75 -26.06
C VAL A 158 -5.38 17.46 -24.66
N PRO A 159 -6.49 18.08 -24.23
CA PRO A 159 -7.09 17.77 -22.93
C PRO A 159 -7.55 16.32 -22.89
N LEU A 160 -7.26 15.64 -21.78
CA LEU A 160 -7.81 14.31 -21.50
C LEU A 160 -9.32 14.40 -21.29
N ALA A 161 -10.02 13.32 -21.61
CA ALA A 161 -11.44 13.22 -21.31
C ALA A 161 -11.65 13.30 -19.79
N LEU A 162 -12.83 13.79 -19.38
CA LEU A 162 -13.19 13.79 -17.98
C LEU A 162 -13.24 12.34 -17.49
N PRO A 163 -12.64 12.02 -16.33
CA PRO A 163 -12.68 10.67 -15.77
C PRO A 163 -14.12 10.15 -15.73
N GLY A 164 -14.33 8.91 -16.20
CA GLY A 164 -15.66 8.30 -16.19
C GLY A 164 -16.55 8.58 -17.43
N THR A 165 -16.12 9.43 -18.36
CA THR A 165 -16.98 9.83 -19.50
C THR A 165 -16.76 9.05 -20.80
N SER A 166 -15.76 8.15 -20.83
CA SER A 166 -15.38 7.47 -22.05
C SER A 166 -16.01 6.08 -22.22
N VAL A 167 -15.90 5.55 -23.45
CA VAL A 167 -16.32 4.18 -23.76
C VAL A 167 -15.53 3.17 -22.94
N MET A 168 -14.24 3.41 -22.74
CA MET A 168 -13.42 2.54 -21.88
C MET A 168 -13.87 2.63 -20.43
N ALA A 169 -14.17 3.82 -19.92
CA ALA A 169 -14.68 3.99 -18.57
C ALA A 169 -16.00 3.25 -18.32
N ALA A 170 -16.92 3.32 -19.30
CA ALA A 170 -18.18 2.61 -19.25
C ALA A 170 -17.97 1.08 -19.28
N ALA A 171 -17.12 0.58 -20.17
CA ALA A 171 -16.80 -0.85 -20.27
C ALA A 171 -16.09 -1.37 -19.00
N ALA A 172 -15.15 -0.59 -18.47
CA ALA A 172 -14.43 -0.91 -17.24
C ALA A 172 -15.38 -0.95 -16.04
N THR A 173 -16.29 0.01 -15.92
CA THR A 173 -17.32 0.03 -14.87
C THR A 173 -18.24 -1.19 -14.99
N PHE A 174 -18.68 -1.54 -16.20
CA PHE A 174 -19.48 -2.74 -16.45
C PHE A 174 -18.73 -4.02 -16.07
N ALA A 175 -17.42 -4.07 -16.33
CA ALA A 175 -16.54 -5.17 -15.93
C ALA A 175 -16.13 -5.15 -14.44
N GLY A 176 -16.62 -4.20 -13.64
CA GLY A 176 -16.29 -4.08 -12.21
C GLY A 176 -14.89 -3.55 -11.93
N VAL A 177 -14.19 -3.00 -12.92
CA VAL A 177 -12.88 -2.37 -12.75
C VAL A 177 -13.05 -1.02 -12.06
N HIS A 178 -12.49 -0.89 -10.86
CA HIS A 178 -12.48 0.35 -10.11
C HIS A 178 -11.11 0.99 -10.21
N VAL A 179 -11.00 2.12 -10.91
CA VAL A 179 -9.75 2.88 -10.97
C VAL A 179 -9.51 3.51 -9.60
N ARG A 180 -8.44 3.07 -8.93
CA ARG A 180 -7.95 3.74 -7.72
C ARG A 180 -7.29 5.06 -8.11
N GLY A 181 -7.21 6.00 -7.17
CA GLY A 181 -6.57 7.30 -7.37
C GLY A 181 -5.12 7.19 -7.86
N SER A 182 -4.38 8.28 -7.83
CA SER A 182 -2.97 8.22 -8.27
C SER A 182 -2.11 7.37 -7.33
N LEU A 183 -1.00 6.86 -7.84
CA LEU A 183 -0.01 6.14 -7.03
C LEU A 183 0.57 7.06 -5.96
N ARG A 184 0.87 8.33 -6.28
CA ARG A 184 1.25 9.34 -5.29
C ARG A 184 0.19 9.58 -4.23
N GLU A 185 -1.09 9.57 -4.56
CA GLU A 185 -2.16 9.63 -3.54
C GLU A 185 -2.11 8.39 -2.64
N MET A 186 -1.94 7.19 -3.19
CA MET A 186 -1.81 5.97 -2.40
C MET A 186 -0.57 5.97 -1.51
N GLU A 187 0.58 6.43 -2.01
CA GLU A 187 1.84 6.57 -1.25
C GLU A 187 1.72 7.64 -0.17
N ALA A 188 1.10 8.79 -0.46
CA ALA A 188 0.91 9.88 0.51
C ALA A 188 0.12 9.43 1.74
N ARG A 189 -0.80 8.47 1.58
CA ARG A 189 -1.58 7.91 2.70
C ARG A 189 -0.77 7.00 3.62
N LEU A 190 0.40 6.55 3.17
CA LEU A 190 1.33 5.71 3.94
C LEU A 190 2.54 6.50 4.44
N ALA A 191 2.73 7.73 3.96
CA ALA A 191 3.87 8.56 4.29
C ALA A 191 3.93 8.88 5.81
N PRO A 192 5.12 8.82 6.43
CA PRO A 192 5.28 9.12 7.84
C PRO A 192 4.74 10.50 8.24
N LEU A 193 4.23 10.61 9.47
CA LEU A 193 3.81 11.88 10.04
C LEU A 193 4.99 12.86 10.09
N VAL A 194 4.67 14.15 9.99
CA VAL A 194 5.64 15.25 10.06
C VAL A 194 5.25 16.28 11.12
N GLY A 195 6.23 17.01 11.64
CA GLY A 195 6.02 18.10 12.60
C GLY A 195 5.75 17.64 14.04
N PRO A 196 5.08 18.44 14.87
CA PRO A 196 5.02 18.22 16.33
C PRO A 196 4.39 16.88 16.75
N ARG A 197 3.51 16.32 15.93
CA ARG A 197 2.88 15.02 16.17
C ARG A 197 3.84 13.86 15.92
N ALA A 198 4.75 14.01 14.95
CA ALA A 198 5.85 13.07 14.74
C ALA A 198 6.80 13.08 15.94
N ASP A 199 7.17 14.27 16.44
CA ASP A 199 8.05 14.38 17.62
C ASP A 199 7.44 13.72 18.88
N ALA A 200 6.12 13.82 19.05
CA ALA A 200 5.41 13.16 20.14
C ALA A 200 5.41 11.64 20.00
N GLN A 201 5.16 11.15 18.78
CA GLN A 201 5.19 9.74 18.46
C GLN A 201 6.60 9.14 18.62
N GLU A 202 7.65 9.85 18.21
CA GLU A 202 9.04 9.38 18.36
C GLU A 202 9.40 9.21 19.85
N ARG A 203 9.02 10.15 20.72
CA ARG A 203 9.20 10.00 22.18
C ARG A 203 8.44 8.80 22.75
N ALA A 204 7.22 8.55 22.26
CA ALA A 204 6.45 7.39 22.70
C ALA A 204 7.12 6.07 22.25
N LEU A 205 7.70 6.05 21.04
CA LEU A 205 8.48 4.92 20.51
C LEU A 205 9.75 4.67 21.33
N ASP A 206 10.48 5.71 21.72
CA ASP A 206 11.65 5.57 22.61
C ASP A 206 11.29 4.89 23.93
N VAL A 207 10.20 5.35 24.56
CA VAL A 207 9.72 4.79 25.83
C VAL A 207 9.25 3.35 25.65
N ALA A 208 8.46 3.06 24.61
CA ALA A 208 7.98 1.71 24.32
C ALA A 208 9.13 0.76 24.00
N ALA A 209 10.12 1.20 23.20
CA ALA A 209 11.28 0.41 22.85
C ALA A 209 12.11 0.06 24.10
N GLY A 210 12.38 1.04 24.98
CA GLY A 210 13.11 0.81 26.22
C GLY A 210 12.41 -0.15 27.19
N GLY A 211 11.07 -0.20 27.18
CA GLY A 211 10.28 -1.08 28.04
C GLY A 211 10.00 -2.46 27.45
N LEU A 212 9.74 -2.56 26.15
CA LEU A 212 9.23 -3.79 25.51
C LEU A 212 10.33 -4.61 24.84
N VAL A 213 11.35 -3.99 24.24
CA VAL A 213 12.40 -4.74 23.52
C VAL A 213 13.10 -5.76 24.43
N PRO A 214 13.52 -5.43 25.68
CA PRO A 214 14.11 -6.43 26.57
C PRO A 214 13.16 -7.59 26.86
N ARG A 215 11.87 -7.30 27.11
CA ARG A 215 10.83 -8.30 27.40
C ARG A 215 10.53 -9.21 26.20
N ILE A 216 10.62 -8.69 24.98
CA ILE A 216 10.45 -9.46 23.73
C ILE A 216 11.61 -10.44 23.55
N LEU A 217 12.85 -10.00 23.82
CA LEU A 217 14.04 -10.84 23.72
C LEU A 217 14.08 -11.92 24.82
N GLU A 218 13.45 -11.68 25.96
CA GLU A 218 13.27 -12.65 27.04
C GLU A 218 12.15 -13.66 26.74
N ARG A 219 12.52 -14.90 26.42
CA ARG A 219 11.58 -15.99 26.02
C ARG A 219 10.41 -16.24 26.98
N THR A 220 10.56 -15.92 28.26
CA THR A 220 9.50 -16.11 29.28
C THR A 220 8.44 -15.01 29.26
N ASP A 221 8.80 -13.80 28.83
CA ASP A 221 7.89 -12.64 28.84
C ASP A 221 7.42 -12.26 27.44
N SER A 222 8.07 -12.77 26.39
CA SER A 222 7.67 -12.55 25.00
C SER A 222 6.22 -12.97 24.72
N ALA A 223 5.73 -14.05 25.35
CA ALA A 223 4.34 -14.49 25.21
C ALA A 223 3.34 -13.51 25.84
N THR A 224 3.71 -12.88 26.97
CA THR A 224 2.90 -11.85 27.62
C THR A 224 2.84 -10.60 26.77
N VAL A 225 3.99 -10.12 26.28
CA VAL A 225 4.06 -8.94 25.41
C VAL A 225 3.25 -9.15 24.13
N ARG A 226 3.30 -10.36 23.55
CA ARG A 226 2.47 -10.74 22.41
C ARG A 226 0.98 -10.63 22.73
N ALA A 227 0.53 -11.23 23.83
CA ALA A 227 -0.88 -11.16 24.24
C ALA A 227 -1.32 -9.71 24.48
N GLU A 228 -0.53 -8.92 25.23
CA GLU A 228 -0.78 -7.50 25.48
C GLU A 228 -0.87 -6.69 24.17
N THR A 229 0.03 -6.94 23.22
CA THR A 229 0.04 -6.27 21.91
C THR A 229 -1.21 -6.58 21.12
N LEU A 230 -1.63 -7.85 21.08
CA LEU A 230 -2.82 -8.26 20.34
C LEU A 230 -4.11 -7.71 20.96
N VAL A 231 -4.20 -7.64 22.29
CA VAL A 231 -5.34 -6.97 22.97
C VAL A 231 -5.41 -5.50 22.57
N LEU A 232 -4.29 -4.78 22.57
CA LEU A 232 -4.25 -3.38 22.12
C LEU A 232 -4.71 -3.24 20.67
N VAL A 233 -4.25 -4.12 19.77
CA VAL A 233 -4.70 -4.13 18.37
C VAL A 233 -6.22 -4.33 18.28
N GLY A 234 -6.78 -5.30 19.01
CA GLY A 234 -8.23 -5.53 19.05
C GLY A 234 -9.02 -4.29 19.49
N GLN A 235 -8.57 -3.62 20.55
CA GLN A 235 -9.19 -2.39 21.05
C GLN A 235 -9.07 -1.22 20.07
N MET A 236 -7.99 -1.15 19.29
CA MET A 236 -7.81 -0.14 18.23
C MET A 236 -8.73 -0.43 17.03
N LEU A 237 -8.87 -1.71 16.65
CA LEU A 237 -9.81 -2.16 15.62
C LEU A 237 -11.26 -1.82 16.00
N ASP A 238 -11.67 -2.11 17.24
CA ASP A 238 -13.02 -1.78 17.75
C ASP A 238 -13.33 -0.29 17.61
N ARG A 239 -12.37 0.57 17.97
CA ARG A 239 -12.49 2.03 17.83
C ARG A 239 -12.63 2.48 16.39
N LEU A 240 -11.85 1.90 15.48
CA LEU A 240 -11.91 2.22 14.06
C LEU A 240 -13.20 1.71 13.40
N ARG A 241 -13.70 0.53 13.82
CA ARG A 241 -15.01 0.00 13.38
C ARG A 241 -16.17 0.89 13.81
N ALA A 242 -16.13 1.40 15.05
CA ALA A 242 -17.17 2.29 15.55
C ALA A 242 -17.14 3.69 14.92
N ALA A 243 -16.00 4.09 14.33
CA ALA A 243 -15.83 5.40 13.72
C ALA A 243 -16.43 5.43 12.30
N PRO A 244 -17.19 6.48 11.95
CA PRO A 244 -17.81 6.60 10.63
C PRO A 244 -16.75 6.75 9.53
N THR A 245 -16.99 6.12 8.39
CA THR A 245 -16.20 6.27 7.17
C THR A 245 -16.40 7.67 6.58
N ALA A 246 -15.31 8.42 6.41
CA ALA A 246 -15.35 9.73 5.77
C ALA A 246 -15.18 9.61 4.25
N THR A 247 -15.84 10.50 3.50
CA THR A 247 -15.78 10.53 2.02
C THR A 247 -14.44 11.09 1.52
N ASP A 248 -13.84 12.03 2.24
CA ASP A 248 -12.50 12.54 1.95
C ASP A 248 -11.44 11.64 2.61
N LEU A 249 -10.60 11.03 1.78
CA LEU A 249 -9.56 10.08 2.20
C LEU A 249 -8.52 10.72 3.12
N CYS A 250 -8.13 11.98 2.87
CA CYS A 250 -7.12 12.65 3.69
C CYS A 250 -7.69 12.99 5.08
N ALA A 251 -8.92 13.51 5.13
CA ALA A 251 -9.63 13.75 6.37
C ALA A 251 -9.95 12.46 7.13
N ALA A 252 -10.16 11.33 6.43
CA ALA A 252 -10.32 10.01 7.04
C ALA A 252 -9.03 9.58 7.76
N ASP A 253 -7.89 9.67 7.07
CA ASP A 253 -6.59 9.27 7.62
C ASP A 253 -6.20 10.13 8.85
N LEU A 254 -6.40 11.46 8.79
CA LEU A 254 -6.16 12.35 9.92
C LEU A 254 -7.06 12.06 11.13
N ARG A 255 -8.32 11.66 10.88
CA ARG A 255 -9.25 11.27 11.93
C ARG A 255 -8.84 9.95 12.57
N ASP A 256 -8.47 8.97 11.75
CA ASP A 256 -7.99 7.67 12.21
C ASP A 256 -6.73 7.83 13.06
N ASP A 257 -5.83 8.71 12.64
CA ASP A 257 -4.69 9.09 13.46
C ASP A 257 -5.17 9.70 14.78
N GLY A 258 -6.13 10.64 14.76
CA GLY A 258 -6.71 11.25 15.96
C GLY A 258 -7.38 10.28 16.96
N LEU A 259 -7.84 9.11 16.52
CA LEU A 259 -8.51 8.10 17.37
C LEU A 259 -7.55 7.21 18.16
N LEU A 260 -6.27 7.22 17.78
CA LEU A 260 -5.24 6.37 18.33
C LEU A 260 -4.26 7.23 19.14
N GLY A 261 -3.96 6.81 20.36
CA GLY A 261 -2.96 7.44 21.22
C GLY A 261 -1.54 7.07 20.81
N ASP A 262 -0.60 7.97 21.11
CA ASP A 262 0.80 7.79 20.70
C ASP A 262 1.47 6.62 21.45
N GLU A 263 1.19 6.47 22.75
CA GLU A 263 1.74 5.41 23.62
C GLU A 263 1.30 4.00 23.21
N GLU A 264 0.00 3.78 23.02
CA GLU A 264 -0.54 2.48 22.60
C GLU A 264 -0.06 2.12 21.18
N THR A 265 0.04 3.12 20.30
CA THR A 265 0.55 2.89 18.95
C THR A 265 2.03 2.50 19.00
N ALA A 266 2.83 3.21 19.79
CA ALA A 266 4.23 2.87 19.97
C ALA A 266 4.40 1.45 20.51
N ALA A 267 3.60 1.06 21.50
CA ALA A 267 3.61 -0.30 22.04
C ALA A 267 3.29 -1.35 20.97
N VAL A 268 2.28 -1.11 20.12
CA VAL A 268 1.93 -2.01 19.02
C VAL A 268 3.02 -2.07 17.94
N ILE A 269 3.60 -0.93 17.53
CA ILE A 269 4.68 -0.89 16.52
C ILE A 269 5.89 -1.71 16.98
N ILE A 270 6.27 -1.58 18.26
CA ILE A 270 7.38 -2.36 18.85
C ILE A 270 6.99 -3.83 19.02
N GLY A 271 5.77 -4.11 19.48
CA GLY A 271 5.27 -5.49 19.66
C GLY A 271 5.16 -6.27 18.34
N LEU A 272 4.86 -5.60 17.23
CA LEU A 272 4.81 -6.19 15.88
C LEU A 272 6.19 -6.60 15.34
N GLN A 273 7.29 -6.20 15.98
CA GLN A 273 8.62 -6.70 15.63
C GLN A 273 8.82 -8.17 16.03
N ASP A 274 8.02 -8.70 16.96
CA ASP A 274 7.92 -10.15 17.15
C ASP A 274 7.14 -10.77 15.97
N ARG A 275 7.83 -11.61 15.19
CA ARG A 275 7.29 -12.27 14.00
C ARG A 275 6.00 -13.03 14.30
N VAL A 276 5.92 -13.68 15.46
CA VAL A 276 4.71 -14.44 15.83
C VAL A 276 3.55 -13.48 16.11
N THR A 277 3.77 -12.38 16.82
CA THR A 277 2.74 -11.33 17.03
C THR A 277 2.23 -10.79 15.70
N ARG A 278 3.13 -10.48 14.76
CA ARG A 278 2.76 -10.04 13.40
C ARG A 278 1.92 -11.09 12.67
N ASP A 279 2.33 -12.35 12.72
CA ASP A 279 1.66 -13.45 12.03
C ASP A 279 0.24 -13.67 12.56
N TRP A 280 0.05 -13.50 13.86
CA TRP A 280 -1.28 -13.49 14.47
C TRP A 280 -2.09 -12.26 14.06
N ALA A 281 -1.48 -11.07 14.05
CA ALA A 281 -2.13 -9.85 13.59
C ALA A 281 -2.56 -9.95 12.11
N ALA A 282 -1.81 -10.68 11.29
CA ALA A 282 -2.14 -10.95 9.89
C ALA A 282 -3.45 -11.75 9.72
N ARG A 283 -3.96 -12.42 10.78
CA ARG A 283 -5.24 -13.15 10.75
C ARG A 283 -6.46 -12.23 10.83
N TRP A 284 -6.34 -11.00 11.34
CA TRP A 284 -7.44 -10.02 11.41
C TRP A 284 -7.70 -9.33 10.06
N MET A 285 -7.99 -10.15 9.07
CA MET A 285 -8.08 -9.78 7.65
C MET A 285 -9.33 -10.35 6.98
N GLU A 286 -10.14 -11.12 7.72
CA GLU A 286 -11.31 -11.82 7.21
C GLU A 286 -12.61 -11.12 7.64
N GLY A 287 -13.57 -11.06 6.73
CA GLY A 287 -14.94 -10.64 7.03
C GLY A 287 -15.07 -9.12 7.29
N PRO A 288 -15.94 -8.71 8.22
CA PRO A 288 -16.33 -7.31 8.41
C PRO A 288 -15.17 -6.40 8.86
N ASP A 289 -14.03 -6.98 9.24
CA ASP A 289 -12.89 -6.25 9.83
C ASP A 289 -11.90 -5.73 8.80
N THR A 290 -12.00 -6.16 7.55
CA THR A 290 -11.03 -5.83 6.48
C THR A 290 -10.77 -4.32 6.36
N GLU A 291 -11.83 -3.50 6.39
CA GLU A 291 -11.70 -2.05 6.27
C GLU A 291 -11.05 -1.41 7.50
N ALA A 292 -11.46 -1.83 8.71
CA ALA A 292 -10.90 -1.31 9.95
C ALA A 292 -9.43 -1.72 10.13
N ALA A 293 -9.09 -2.95 9.74
CA ALA A 293 -7.71 -3.45 9.74
C ALA A 293 -6.84 -2.65 8.78
N LEU A 294 -7.28 -2.41 7.54
CA LEU A 294 -6.55 -1.58 6.60
C LEU A 294 -6.33 -0.16 7.15
N ARG A 295 -7.35 0.45 7.76
CA ARG A 295 -7.24 1.77 8.40
C ARG A 295 -6.21 1.77 9.54
N LEU A 296 -6.22 0.73 10.38
CA LEU A 296 -5.26 0.58 11.47
C LEU A 296 -3.83 0.47 10.94
N TRP A 297 -3.57 -0.46 10.01
CA TRP A 297 -2.22 -0.70 9.51
C TRP A 297 -1.63 0.53 8.81
N ARG A 298 -2.46 1.30 8.08
CA ARG A 298 -2.04 2.61 7.53
C ARG A 298 -1.68 3.61 8.64
N ALA A 299 -2.51 3.74 9.67
CA ALA A 299 -2.26 4.66 10.77
C ALA A 299 -1.02 4.29 11.61
N LEU A 300 -0.73 3.00 11.75
CA LEU A 300 0.51 2.50 12.38
C LEU A 300 1.73 2.75 11.49
N ALA A 301 1.63 2.50 10.18
CA ALA A 301 2.72 2.77 9.23
C ALA A 301 3.12 4.26 9.22
N ARG A 302 2.15 5.19 9.18
CA ARG A 302 2.41 6.63 9.24
C ARG A 302 3.10 7.07 10.56
N ARG A 303 2.92 6.30 11.64
CA ARG A 303 3.52 6.60 12.95
C ARG A 303 4.92 6.04 13.14
N CYS A 304 5.45 5.30 12.18
CA CYS A 304 6.85 4.90 12.15
C CYS A 304 7.69 6.10 11.68
N VAL A 305 8.06 6.97 12.63
CA VAL A 305 8.70 8.27 12.38
C VAL A 305 10.15 8.28 12.88
N GLY A 306 10.94 9.23 12.38
CA GLY A 306 12.30 9.48 12.84
C GLY A 306 13.19 8.25 12.74
N SER A 307 13.82 7.88 13.86
CA SER A 307 14.74 6.72 13.93
C SER A 307 14.04 5.36 13.77
N TYR A 308 12.71 5.33 13.76
CA TYR A 308 11.91 4.10 13.71
C TYR A 308 11.30 3.81 12.33
N GLN A 309 11.75 4.48 11.26
CA GLN A 309 11.21 4.28 9.91
C GLN A 309 11.28 2.82 9.43
N GLU A 310 12.35 2.09 9.77
CA GLU A 310 12.51 0.67 9.43
C GLU A 310 11.40 -0.21 10.04
N HIS A 311 10.85 0.21 11.20
CA HIS A 311 9.77 -0.52 11.87
C HIS A 311 8.44 -0.44 11.09
N ALA A 312 8.35 0.44 10.08
CA ALA A 312 7.21 0.52 9.17
C ALA A 312 7.04 -0.72 8.30
N ALA A 313 8.09 -1.52 8.11
CA ALA A 313 8.04 -2.71 7.26
C ALA A 313 6.92 -3.67 7.68
N ALA A 314 6.74 -3.92 8.97
CA ALA A 314 5.68 -4.79 9.50
C ALA A 314 4.26 -4.25 9.21
N PRO A 315 3.86 -3.03 9.64
CA PRO A 315 2.52 -2.51 9.37
C PRO A 315 2.27 -2.26 7.88
N LEU A 316 3.28 -1.86 7.09
CA LEU A 316 3.13 -1.73 5.63
C LEU A 316 2.88 -3.09 4.96
N THR A 317 3.55 -4.14 5.41
CA THR A 317 3.31 -5.50 4.92
C THR A 317 1.88 -5.97 5.25
N LEU A 318 1.42 -5.72 6.48
CA LEU A 318 0.04 -6.04 6.89
C LEU A 318 -1.00 -5.23 6.11
N ALA A 319 -0.75 -3.93 5.88
CA ALA A 319 -1.62 -3.09 5.05
C ALA A 319 -1.69 -3.64 3.61
N GLY A 320 -0.56 -4.02 3.03
CA GLY A 320 -0.49 -4.58 1.69
C GLY A 320 -1.20 -5.93 1.59
N TRP A 321 -1.03 -6.77 2.60
CA TRP A 321 -1.71 -8.06 2.71
C TRP A 321 -3.23 -7.91 2.78
N VAL A 322 -3.73 -7.03 3.65
CA VAL A 322 -5.18 -6.77 3.80
C VAL A 322 -5.76 -6.14 2.53
N ALA A 323 -5.04 -5.20 1.89
CA ALA A 323 -5.46 -4.61 0.63
C ALA A 323 -5.59 -5.66 -0.47
N TRP A 324 -4.59 -6.55 -0.61
CA TRP A 324 -4.61 -7.60 -1.62
C TRP A 324 -5.73 -8.60 -1.39
N ALA A 325 -5.90 -9.02 -0.13
CA ALA A 325 -6.99 -9.87 0.33
C ALA A 325 -8.38 -9.25 0.07
N GLY A 326 -8.50 -7.93 0.19
CA GLY A 326 -9.71 -7.17 -0.13
C GLY A 326 -9.93 -6.93 -1.63
N GLY A 327 -9.04 -7.41 -2.51
CA GLY A 327 -9.12 -7.22 -3.96
C GLY A 327 -8.55 -5.88 -4.46
N ASP A 328 -7.89 -5.11 -3.61
CA ASP A 328 -7.21 -3.87 -3.98
C ASP A 328 -5.73 -4.13 -4.27
N GLU A 329 -5.46 -4.75 -5.43
CA GLU A 329 -4.09 -5.04 -5.88
C GLU A 329 -3.20 -3.78 -6.02
N PRO A 330 -3.67 -2.64 -6.57
CA PRO A 330 -2.85 -1.45 -6.65
C PRO A 330 -2.40 -0.96 -5.27
N ALA A 331 -3.32 -0.83 -4.31
CA ALA A 331 -2.97 -0.41 -2.96
C ALA A 331 -2.05 -1.41 -2.27
N ALA A 332 -2.23 -2.71 -2.53
CA ALA A 332 -1.35 -3.76 -2.02
C ALA A 332 0.09 -3.60 -2.50
N ARG A 333 0.30 -3.43 -3.81
CA ARG A 333 1.63 -3.24 -4.39
C ARG A 333 2.31 -1.99 -3.87
N VAL A 334 1.57 -0.90 -3.69
CA VAL A 334 2.10 0.35 -3.11
C VAL A 334 2.56 0.13 -1.66
N ALA A 335 1.73 -0.50 -0.83
CA ALA A 335 2.09 -0.78 0.56
C ALA A 335 3.28 -1.74 0.69
N LEU A 336 3.30 -2.82 -0.10
CA LEU A 336 4.42 -3.79 -0.12
C LEU A 336 5.71 -3.18 -0.65
N SER A 337 5.64 -2.33 -1.68
CA SER A 337 6.79 -1.55 -2.16
C SER A 337 7.30 -0.60 -1.08
N GLY A 338 6.39 0.05 -0.35
CA GLY A 338 6.73 0.86 0.82
C GLY A 338 7.46 0.06 1.91
N ALA A 339 6.98 -1.16 2.20
CA ALA A 339 7.63 -2.04 3.16
C ALA A 339 9.07 -2.39 2.75
N LEU A 340 9.29 -2.72 1.48
CA LEU A 340 10.62 -3.04 0.93
C LEU A 340 11.54 -1.82 0.83
N LYS A 341 10.99 -0.60 0.69
CA LYS A 341 11.77 0.65 0.82
C LYS A 341 12.24 0.86 2.27
N ALA A 342 11.41 0.49 3.26
CA ALA A 342 11.73 0.64 4.67
C ALA A 342 12.73 -0.43 5.16
N ASP A 343 12.55 -1.68 4.76
CA ASP A 343 13.47 -2.79 5.00
C ASP A 343 13.57 -3.68 3.74
N PRO A 344 14.65 -3.55 2.95
CA PRO A 344 14.86 -4.35 1.75
C PRO A 344 14.95 -5.85 2.01
N GLU A 345 15.26 -6.30 3.23
CA GLU A 345 15.43 -7.70 3.60
C GLU A 345 14.19 -8.32 4.28
N TYR A 346 13.09 -7.56 4.37
CA TYR A 346 11.86 -8.03 4.99
C TYR A 346 11.19 -9.16 4.20
N LEU A 347 11.51 -10.41 4.55
CA LEU A 347 11.12 -11.62 3.81
C LEU A 347 9.61 -11.70 3.53
N PHE A 348 8.77 -11.37 4.50
CA PHE A 348 7.32 -11.46 4.34
C PHE A 348 6.80 -10.46 3.29
N ALA A 349 7.38 -9.25 3.22
CA ALA A 349 7.07 -8.29 2.17
C ALA A 349 7.56 -8.79 0.80
N LYS A 350 8.77 -9.36 0.71
CA LYS A 350 9.30 -9.94 -0.56
C LYS A 350 8.36 -10.98 -1.13
N LEU A 351 7.94 -11.93 -0.28
CA LEU A 351 7.06 -13.03 -0.69
C LEU A 351 5.68 -12.54 -1.14
N LEU A 352 5.05 -11.65 -0.37
CA LEU A 352 3.75 -11.09 -0.74
C LEU A 352 3.83 -10.21 -1.99
N HIS A 353 4.90 -9.42 -2.13
CA HIS A 353 5.12 -8.58 -3.30
C HIS A 353 5.30 -9.42 -4.56
N GLN A 354 6.08 -10.49 -4.48
CA GLN A 354 6.26 -11.44 -5.57
C GLN A 354 4.93 -12.11 -5.94
N ALA A 355 4.23 -12.68 -4.95
CA ALA A 355 2.95 -13.35 -5.16
C ALA A 355 1.88 -12.44 -5.79
N CYS A 356 1.83 -11.17 -5.37
CA CYS A 356 0.94 -10.15 -5.93
C CYS A 356 1.30 -9.75 -7.36
N ASN A 357 2.58 -9.79 -7.74
CA ASN A 357 3.05 -9.49 -9.10
C ASN A 357 2.87 -10.66 -10.06
N GLU A 358 2.87 -11.90 -9.54
CA GLU A 358 2.64 -13.12 -10.31
C GLU A 358 1.15 -13.46 -10.47
N GLY A 359 0.27 -12.73 -9.79
CA GLY A 359 -1.19 -12.91 -9.89
C GLY A 359 -1.68 -14.16 -9.16
N LEU A 360 -0.98 -14.59 -8.10
CA LEU A 360 -1.42 -15.72 -7.28
C LEU A 360 -2.76 -15.39 -6.59
N ASN A 361 -3.55 -16.42 -6.29
CA ASN A 361 -4.80 -16.22 -5.57
C ASN A 361 -4.53 -16.03 -4.05
N PRO A 362 -4.98 -14.91 -3.44
CA PRO A 362 -4.83 -14.68 -2.00
C PRO A 362 -5.36 -15.82 -1.11
N GLU A 363 -6.36 -16.59 -1.57
CA GLU A 363 -6.92 -17.72 -0.81
C GLU A 363 -5.93 -18.84 -0.52
N LEU A 364 -4.96 -19.05 -1.41
CA LEU A 364 -3.92 -20.05 -1.20
C LEU A 364 -3.06 -19.68 0.01
N LEU A 365 -2.69 -18.41 0.09
CA LEU A 365 -1.93 -17.85 1.20
C LEU A 365 -2.77 -17.77 2.48
N ARG A 366 -4.07 -17.45 2.38
CA ARG A 366 -5.01 -17.51 3.52
C ARG A 366 -5.03 -18.92 4.14
N ARG A 367 -5.04 -19.97 3.32
CA ARG A 367 -4.99 -21.36 3.80
C ARG A 367 -3.70 -21.65 4.58
N CYS A 368 -2.56 -21.19 4.08
CA CYS A 368 -1.27 -21.35 4.76
C CYS A 368 -1.19 -20.59 6.09
N LEU A 369 -1.72 -19.37 6.16
CA LEU A 369 -1.78 -18.58 7.40
C LEU A 369 -2.65 -19.24 8.48
N ARG A 370 -3.76 -19.88 8.07
CA ARG A 370 -4.62 -20.65 8.97
C ARG A 370 -3.93 -21.88 9.57
N GLN A 371 -2.95 -22.47 8.86
CA GLN A 371 -2.25 -23.68 9.29
C GLN A 371 -0.98 -23.43 10.14
N GLY A 372 -0.66 -22.16 10.45
CA GLY A 372 0.36 -21.80 11.45
C GLY A 372 1.80 -21.97 10.97
N GLY A 373 2.35 -20.93 10.32
CA GLY A 373 3.78 -20.85 9.99
C GLY A 373 4.04 -20.00 8.74
N VAL A 374 3.98 -18.67 8.89
CA VAL A 374 3.84 -17.75 7.76
C VAL A 374 5.03 -17.81 6.81
N ASP A 375 6.27 -17.67 7.29
CA ASP A 375 7.37 -17.49 6.34
C ASP A 375 7.77 -18.79 5.60
N ARG A 376 7.79 -19.96 6.27
CA ARG A 376 8.13 -21.24 5.61
C ARG A 376 6.98 -21.79 4.77
N ALA A 377 5.74 -21.70 5.24
CA ALA A 377 4.59 -22.18 4.49
C ALA A 377 4.28 -21.26 3.30
N VAL A 378 4.40 -19.93 3.46
CA VAL A 378 4.25 -18.98 2.35
C VAL A 378 5.37 -19.17 1.35
N HIS A 379 6.64 -19.28 1.78
CA HIS A 379 7.74 -19.52 0.85
C HIS A 379 7.59 -20.85 0.10
N ALA A 380 7.20 -21.93 0.78
CA ALA A 380 6.96 -23.23 0.13
C ALA A 380 5.77 -23.16 -0.84
N ALA A 381 4.65 -22.55 -0.45
CA ALA A 381 3.46 -22.43 -1.30
C ALA A 381 3.70 -21.52 -2.51
N VAL A 382 4.38 -20.38 -2.31
CA VAL A 382 4.77 -19.47 -3.41
C VAL A 382 5.71 -20.19 -4.36
N GLN A 383 6.70 -20.93 -3.87
CA GLN A 383 7.60 -21.69 -4.76
C GLN A 383 6.90 -22.85 -5.46
N GLU A 384 6.04 -23.60 -4.79
CA GLU A 384 5.30 -24.70 -5.41
C GLU A 384 4.37 -24.19 -6.51
N GLU A 385 3.66 -23.08 -6.28
CA GLU A 385 2.80 -22.47 -7.30
C GLU A 385 3.59 -21.80 -8.41
N LEU A 386 4.73 -21.18 -8.11
CA LEU A 386 5.62 -20.65 -9.14
C LEU A 386 6.15 -21.74 -10.06
N VAL A 387 6.54 -22.87 -9.47
CA VAL A 387 6.96 -24.05 -10.22
C VAL A 387 5.77 -24.61 -11.02
N ARG A 388 4.56 -24.63 -10.47
CA ARG A 388 3.35 -25.11 -11.17
C ARG A 388 2.91 -24.17 -12.31
N ALA A 389 2.97 -22.86 -12.11
CA ALA A 389 2.71 -21.83 -13.11
C ALA A 389 3.84 -21.74 -14.16
N GLY A 390 5.05 -22.17 -13.78
CA GLY A 390 6.24 -22.24 -14.63
C GLY A 390 6.54 -23.62 -15.23
N ALA A 391 5.69 -24.64 -15.02
CA ALA A 391 5.91 -26.00 -15.53
C ALA A 391 5.60 -26.12 -17.04
N ALA A 392 6.44 -25.48 -17.85
CA ALA A 392 7.01 -26.15 -19.01
C ALA A 392 8.36 -26.74 -18.54
N GLU A 393 8.63 -27.99 -18.88
CA GLU A 393 9.68 -28.87 -18.33
C GLU A 393 11.10 -28.27 -18.18
N PRO A 394 11.91 -28.77 -17.21
CA PRO A 394 13.29 -28.35 -17.04
C PRO A 394 14.17 -28.82 -18.21
N VAL A 395 14.87 -27.88 -18.84
CA VAL A 395 15.97 -28.17 -19.77
C VAL A 395 17.21 -28.59 -18.98
N GLY A 396 17.87 -29.65 -19.45
CA GLY A 396 19.06 -30.26 -18.85
C GLY A 396 20.31 -29.36 -18.78
N PRO A 397 21.40 -29.88 -18.19
CA PRO A 397 22.32 -29.09 -17.37
C PRO A 397 23.46 -28.44 -18.18
N GLY A 398 23.82 -27.22 -17.76
CA GLY A 398 25.04 -26.53 -18.13
C GLY A 398 25.44 -25.52 -17.04
N GLU A 399 26.36 -25.96 -16.17
CA GLU A 399 27.35 -25.21 -15.36
C GLU A 399 26.93 -23.82 -14.80
N ALA A 400 26.50 -23.74 -13.54
CA ALA A 400 27.29 -23.66 -12.29
C ALA A 400 27.89 -22.28 -11.99
N VAL A 401 27.40 -21.65 -10.91
CA VAL A 401 28.25 -21.05 -9.87
C VAL A 401 27.62 -21.26 -8.48
N GLU A 402 28.38 -21.99 -7.66
CA GLU A 402 28.35 -22.27 -6.20
C GLU A 402 28.24 -21.00 -5.31
N ALA A 403 27.93 -21.02 -4.01
CA ALA A 403 27.62 -22.05 -3.00
C ALA A 403 27.15 -21.34 -1.72
N VAL A 404 26.35 -22.03 -0.87
CA VAL A 404 26.66 -22.26 0.56
C VAL A 404 25.99 -23.58 1.01
N GLU A 405 26.79 -24.64 1.13
CA GLU A 405 26.57 -25.82 1.99
C GLU A 405 27.05 -25.49 3.43
N ALA A 406 26.72 -26.15 4.56
CA ALA A 406 26.00 -27.37 4.93
C ALA A 406 25.76 -27.32 6.46
N VAL A 407 24.74 -27.99 6.99
CA VAL A 407 24.85 -28.81 8.22
C VAL A 407 23.81 -29.95 8.20
N GLY A 408 24.32 -31.20 8.16
CA GLY A 408 23.91 -32.29 9.06
C GLY A 408 22.65 -33.10 8.74
N THR A 409 22.83 -34.18 8.00
CA THR A 409 21.93 -35.34 7.91
C THR A 409 21.74 -36.06 9.26
N ALA A 410 20.49 -36.38 9.59
CA ALA A 410 20.15 -37.51 10.46
C ALA A 410 18.91 -38.22 9.89
N ASP A 411 19.09 -39.49 9.54
CA ASP A 411 18.07 -40.44 9.12
C ASP A 411 16.97 -40.63 10.18
N SER A 412 15.71 -40.54 9.77
CA SER A 412 14.70 -41.59 10.00
C SER A 412 13.44 -41.27 9.21
N VAL A 413 13.08 -42.18 8.29
CA VAL A 413 11.86 -42.12 7.49
C VAL A 413 10.67 -42.41 8.40
N GLY A 414 9.97 -41.36 8.81
CA GLY A 414 8.60 -41.41 9.31
C GLY A 414 7.66 -40.94 8.20
N THR A 415 6.63 -41.72 7.92
CA THR A 415 5.63 -41.52 6.86
C THR A 415 5.03 -40.11 6.90
N ALA A 416 4.93 -39.44 5.74
CA ALA A 416 4.46 -38.05 5.58
C ALA A 416 3.08 -37.77 6.23
N ASP A 417 2.19 -38.77 6.26
CA ASP A 417 0.87 -38.68 6.92
C ASP A 417 0.94 -38.47 8.45
N SER A 418 1.99 -38.96 9.11
CA SER A 418 2.13 -38.89 10.57
C SER A 418 2.71 -37.54 11.04
N VAL A 419 3.45 -36.85 10.18
CA VAL A 419 4.00 -35.51 10.45
C VAL A 419 2.94 -34.43 10.20
N GLU A 420 2.11 -34.59 9.16
CA GLU A 420 1.03 -33.64 8.84
C GLU A 420 -0.08 -33.62 9.91
N THR A 421 -0.39 -34.77 10.51
CA THR A 421 -1.37 -34.90 11.60
C THR A 421 -0.84 -34.40 12.95
N ALA A 422 0.48 -34.48 13.18
CA ALA A 422 1.11 -33.99 14.41
C ALA A 422 1.28 -32.46 14.41
N VAL A 423 1.67 -31.88 13.26
CA VAL A 423 1.82 -30.42 13.09
C VAL A 423 0.46 -29.72 13.17
N THR A 424 -0.61 -30.32 12.64
CA THR A 424 -1.97 -29.75 12.72
C THR A 424 -2.53 -29.79 14.16
N THR A 425 -2.27 -30.85 14.92
CA THR A 425 -2.76 -30.95 16.30
C THR A 425 -1.98 -30.07 17.29
N GLU A 426 -0.68 -29.84 17.08
CA GLU A 426 0.11 -28.89 17.86
C GLU A 426 -0.28 -27.43 17.55
N ALA A 427 -0.50 -27.07 16.28
CA ALA A 427 -0.94 -25.73 15.88
C ALA A 427 -2.34 -25.38 16.44
N GLU A 428 -3.29 -26.32 16.43
CA GLU A 428 -4.62 -26.12 17.01
C GLU A 428 -4.60 -26.01 18.55
N GLN A 429 -3.65 -26.67 19.21
CA GLN A 429 -3.47 -26.59 20.67
C GLN A 429 -2.78 -25.28 21.09
N ASP A 430 -1.78 -24.84 20.34
CA ASP A 430 -1.14 -23.54 20.52
C ASP A 430 -2.12 -22.39 20.27
N GLU A 431 -3.02 -22.53 19.29
CA GLU A 431 -4.09 -21.57 19.00
C GLU A 431 -5.08 -21.44 20.18
N LYS A 432 -5.61 -22.54 20.70
CA LYS A 432 -6.52 -22.51 21.88
C LYS A 432 -5.84 -21.99 23.13
N ARG A 433 -4.58 -22.34 23.35
CA ARG A 433 -3.79 -21.85 24.49
C ARG A 433 -3.55 -20.35 24.39
N PHE A 434 -3.39 -19.86 23.18
CA PHE A 434 -3.14 -18.46 22.88
C PHE A 434 -4.42 -17.60 22.96
N GLU A 435 -5.55 -18.07 22.43
CA GLU A 435 -6.85 -17.41 22.62
C GLU A 435 -7.15 -17.22 24.11
N GLN A 436 -6.92 -18.26 24.93
CA GLN A 436 -7.06 -18.17 26.40
C GLN A 436 -6.09 -17.18 27.05
N GLN A 437 -4.91 -16.93 26.46
CA GLN A 437 -3.97 -15.92 26.95
C GLN A 437 -4.40 -14.51 26.60
N VAL A 438 -4.93 -14.30 25.38
CA VAL A 438 -5.49 -13.02 24.93
C VAL A 438 -6.71 -12.66 25.78
N ASP A 439 -7.63 -13.60 26.01
CA ASP A 439 -8.80 -13.39 26.88
C ASP A 439 -8.41 -12.98 28.31
N ARG A 440 -7.41 -13.67 28.89
CA ARG A 440 -6.89 -13.33 30.23
C ARG A 440 -6.21 -11.96 30.27
N ALA A 441 -5.51 -11.59 29.20
CA ALA A 441 -4.87 -10.28 29.11
C ALA A 441 -5.92 -9.17 29.00
N ASP A 442 -6.97 -9.37 28.21
CA ASP A 442 -8.08 -8.42 28.06
C ASP A 442 -8.86 -8.24 29.38
N GLU A 443 -9.16 -9.32 30.09
CA GLU A 443 -9.76 -9.24 31.44
C GLU A 443 -8.90 -8.43 32.42
N GLY A 444 -7.58 -8.66 32.41
CA GLY A 444 -6.62 -7.95 33.24
C GLY A 444 -6.52 -6.46 32.91
N GLU A 445 -6.59 -6.10 31.62
CA GLU A 445 -6.54 -4.72 31.16
C GLU A 445 -7.85 -3.97 31.45
N GLN A 446 -9.00 -4.61 31.24
CA GLN A 446 -10.31 -4.07 31.64
C GLN A 446 -10.38 -3.82 33.15
N GLN A 447 -9.77 -4.70 33.96
CA GLN A 447 -9.71 -4.51 35.41
C GLN A 447 -8.79 -3.34 35.81
N LYS A 448 -7.67 -3.14 35.11
CA LYS A 448 -6.80 -1.94 35.28
C LYS A 448 -7.56 -0.66 34.91
N ARG A 449 -8.29 -0.64 33.78
CA ARG A 449 -9.11 0.50 33.34
C ARG A 449 -10.20 0.87 34.36
N ARG A 450 -10.91 -0.13 34.90
CA ARG A 450 -11.89 0.06 35.98
C ARG A 450 -11.25 0.60 37.27
N ALA A 451 -10.02 0.19 37.58
CA ALA A 451 -9.28 0.67 38.74
C ALA A 451 -8.79 2.12 38.56
N THR A 452 -8.43 2.53 37.34
CA THR A 452 -8.09 3.94 37.03
C THR A 452 -9.33 4.84 37.02
N ASP A 453 -10.45 4.41 36.44
CA ASP A 453 -11.71 5.19 36.43
C ASP A 453 -12.35 5.27 37.83
N GLY A 454 -12.23 4.23 38.64
CA GLY A 454 -12.71 4.19 40.02
C GLY A 454 -11.95 5.11 40.97
N ARG A 455 -10.76 5.60 40.58
CA ARG A 455 -9.92 6.48 41.42
C ARG A 455 -10.16 7.96 41.19
N THR A 456 -10.93 8.33 40.15
CA THR A 456 -11.38 9.70 39.87
C THR A 456 -12.82 10.00 40.31
N GLY A 457 -13.50 9.03 40.93
CA GLY A 457 -14.92 9.12 41.32
C GLY A 457 -15.18 9.13 42.83
N SER A 458 -14.54 10.01 43.62
CA SER A 458 -14.94 10.25 45.02
C SER A 458 -14.73 11.70 45.46
N GLY A 459 -15.39 12.62 44.77
CA GLY A 459 -15.55 14.02 45.18
C GLY A 459 -16.99 14.48 44.96
N GLY A 460 -17.93 13.98 45.75
CA GLY A 460 -19.34 14.39 45.69
C GLY A 460 -19.52 15.84 46.16
N PRO A 461 -20.40 16.64 45.52
CA PRO A 461 -20.68 18.01 45.94
C PRO A 461 -21.78 18.02 47.02
N ALA A 462 -21.48 18.61 48.17
CA ALA A 462 -22.49 18.91 49.18
C ALA A 462 -23.23 20.21 48.81
N ALA A 463 -24.54 20.08 48.56
CA ALA A 463 -25.46 21.19 48.43
C ALA A 463 -25.70 21.87 49.79
N ALA A 464 -25.68 23.20 49.82
CA ALA A 464 -26.19 23.99 50.93
C ALA A 464 -27.00 25.19 50.41
N SER A 465 -28.28 25.17 50.77
CA SER A 465 -29.31 26.16 50.46
C SER A 465 -29.09 27.49 51.19
N ALA A 466 -29.60 28.57 50.59
CA ALA A 466 -29.64 29.93 51.13
C ALA A 466 -30.42 30.05 52.46
N PRO A 467 -30.24 31.17 53.20
CA PRO A 467 -31.29 32.20 53.17
C PRO A 467 -30.78 33.65 53.16
N GLY A 468 -31.66 34.56 52.73
CA GLY A 468 -31.36 35.96 52.42
C GLY A 468 -31.29 36.95 53.60
N GLY A 469 -30.84 38.17 53.29
CA GLY A 469 -30.84 39.32 54.20
C GLY A 469 -30.29 40.61 53.54
N ARG A 470 -31.11 41.67 53.56
CA ARG A 470 -30.93 43.00 52.92
C ARG A 470 -29.70 43.78 53.39
N ARG A 471 -29.12 44.63 52.51
CA ARG A 471 -28.95 46.11 52.68
C ARG A 471 -28.20 46.78 51.50
N ARG A 472 -28.79 47.87 50.99
CA ARG A 472 -28.17 48.99 50.23
C ARG A 472 -27.40 49.91 51.22
N PRO A 473 -26.53 50.88 50.82
CA PRO A 473 -26.78 51.86 49.75
C PRO A 473 -25.55 52.43 48.94
N GLU A 474 -25.91 53.18 47.89
CA GLU A 474 -25.31 54.42 47.34
C GLU A 474 -23.87 54.55 46.79
N GLY A 475 -23.77 55.28 45.65
CA GLY A 475 -22.55 56.01 45.27
C GLY A 475 -22.14 55.97 43.79
N ARG A 476 -22.74 56.83 42.95
CA ARG A 476 -22.21 57.27 41.63
C ARG A 476 -21.16 58.39 41.88
N PRO A 477 -20.23 58.73 40.95
CA PRO A 477 -20.62 59.39 39.70
C PRO A 477 -19.74 59.13 38.44
N ARG A 478 -20.21 59.78 37.37
CA ARG A 478 -19.91 59.74 35.93
C ARG A 478 -18.58 60.38 35.46
N THR A 479 -18.35 60.18 34.16
CA THR A 479 -17.65 61.01 33.13
C THR A 479 -16.27 60.46 32.71
N ARG A 480 -15.83 60.46 31.44
CA ARG A 480 -16.20 61.27 30.26
C ARG A 480 -15.71 60.60 28.96
N ARG A 481 -16.39 60.91 27.85
CA ARG A 481 -16.13 60.52 26.45
C ARG A 481 -15.42 61.67 25.71
N ARG A 482 -14.51 61.36 24.77
CA ARG A 482 -14.07 62.19 23.60
C ARG A 482 -13.18 61.27 22.73
N THR A 483 -13.40 60.87 21.48
CA THR A 483 -13.82 61.44 20.18
C THR A 483 -12.91 62.53 19.58
N GLY A 484 -12.35 62.20 18.40
CA GLY A 484 -11.80 63.10 17.37
C GLY A 484 -10.27 63.12 17.33
N GLY A 485 -9.56 62.92 16.20
CA GLY A 485 -9.97 62.77 14.81
C GLY A 485 -8.77 63.00 13.88
N ARG A 486 -8.75 62.26 12.75
CA ARG A 486 -8.33 62.62 11.38
C ARG A 486 -6.99 63.32 11.05
N GLY A 487 -6.33 62.76 10.03
CA GLY A 487 -5.57 63.46 8.96
C GLY A 487 -4.05 63.39 9.13
N THR A 488 -3.20 63.17 8.11
CA THR A 488 -3.36 63.20 6.65
C THR A 488 -2.09 62.61 5.99
N ARG A 489 -2.30 62.03 4.80
CA ARG A 489 -1.38 61.80 3.67
C ARG A 489 -0.09 62.64 3.61
N SER A 490 1.00 62.06 3.09
CA SER A 490 1.53 62.37 1.75
C SER A 490 2.81 61.60 1.38
N ARG A 491 2.72 60.88 0.25
CA ARG A 491 3.67 60.71 -0.88
C ARG A 491 5.17 61.01 -0.66
N ARG A 492 6.00 60.04 -1.07
CA ARG A 492 6.60 60.03 -2.42
C ARG A 492 6.68 58.62 -2.95
#